data_AF-A0A3B9FPD6-F1
#
_entry.id   AF-A0A3B9FPD6-F1
#
_cell.length_a   1.000
_cell.length_b   1.000
_cell.length_c   1.000
_cell.angle_alpha   90.00
_cell.angle_beta   90.00
_cell.angle_gamma   90.00
#
_symmetry.space_group_name_H-M   'P 1'
#
loop_
_entity.id
_entity.type
_entity.pdbx_description
1 polymer ?
#
loop_
_entity_poly.entity_id
_entity_poly.type
_entity_poly.pdbx_seq_one_letter_code
_entity_poly.pdbx_strand_id
1 'polypeptide(L)'
;YFVVVADNGVASCFVAKTGERLWMERLKGGHSASLLKANGLVYLLSDRGIMSVVKPGPEFKVVAENEVGEDTFATPAFSGGRLFVRGVRHLFCIKG
;
A
#
# COMPACT_ATOMS: atom_id res chain seq x y z
N TYR A 1 13.84 1.38 6.17
CA TYR A 1 13.25 2.08 5.00
C TYR A 1 12.01 2.80 5.45
N PHE A 2 11.87 4.05 5.06
CA PHE A 2 10.67 4.85 5.30
C PHE A 2 9.96 5.00 3.96
N VAL A 3 8.77 4.41 3.84
CA VAL A 3 7.98 4.45 2.61
C VAL A 3 6.80 5.37 2.85
N VAL A 4 6.50 6.19 1.85
CA VAL A 4 5.34 7.10 1.84
C VAL A 4 4.63 6.99 0.50
N VAL A 5 3.35 7.37 0.48
CA VAL A 5 2.58 7.57 -0.73
C VAL A 5 1.87 8.91 -0.64
N ALA A 6 1.90 9.68 -1.72
CA ALA A 6 1.14 10.91 -1.87
C ALA A 6 -0.24 10.64 -2.50
N ASP A 7 -1.21 11.51 -2.27
CA ASP A 7 -2.61 11.35 -2.73
C ASP A 7 -2.73 11.10 -4.25
N ASN A 8 -1.81 11.63 -5.04
CA ASN A 8 -1.74 11.42 -6.49
C ASN A 8 -1.04 10.10 -6.91
N GLY A 9 -0.80 9.20 -5.96
CA GLY A 9 -0.17 7.89 -6.17
C GLY A 9 1.36 7.93 -6.34
N VAL A 10 2.06 9.01 -5.94
CA VAL A 10 3.54 8.97 -5.94
C VAL A 10 3.97 8.16 -4.72
N ALA A 11 4.54 6.97 -4.91
CA ALA A 11 5.22 6.25 -3.85
C ALA A 11 6.69 6.67 -3.80
N SER A 12 7.26 6.80 -2.59
CA SER A 12 8.68 7.08 -2.41
C SER A 12 9.24 6.30 -1.24
N CYS A 13 10.52 5.95 -1.33
CA CYS A 13 11.23 5.30 -0.24
C CYS A 13 12.52 6.03 0.10
N PHE A 14 12.77 6.12 1.40
CA PHE A 14 13.92 6.80 1.96
C PHE A 14 14.69 5.89 2.90
N VAL A 15 15.99 6.15 3.01
CA VAL A 15 16.78 5.70 4.15
C VAL A 15 16.28 6.44 5.39
N ALA A 16 15.61 5.73 6.29
CA ALA A 16 14.92 6.33 7.43
C ALA A 16 15.83 7.17 8.35
N LYS A 17 17.12 6.86 8.41
CA LYS A 17 18.10 7.59 9.24
C LYS A 17 18.57 8.91 8.62
N THR A 18 18.68 8.96 7.29
CA THR A 18 19.34 10.08 6.58
C THR A 18 18.37 10.93 5.76
N GLY A 19 17.20 10.39 5.43
CA GLY A 19 16.26 11.03 4.51
C GLY A 19 16.68 10.94 3.04
N GLU A 20 17.75 10.21 2.72
CA GLU A 20 18.14 9.96 1.33
C GLU A 20 17.04 9.20 0.59
N ARG A 21 16.58 9.72 -0.56
CA ARG A 21 15.55 9.08 -1.38
C ARG A 21 16.18 8.02 -2.26
N LEU A 22 15.73 6.78 -2.08
CA LEU A 22 16.21 5.60 -2.81
C LEU A 22 15.46 5.45 -4.15
N TRP A 23 14.14 5.63 -4.13
CA TRP A 23 13.32 5.56 -5.32
C TRP A 23 12.04 6.41 -5.19
N MET A 24 11.46 6.73 -6.34
CA MET A 24 10.20 7.45 -6.49
C MET A 24 9.47 6.88 -7.69
N GLU A 25 8.27 6.35 -7.49
CA GLU A 25 7.52 5.62 -8.51
C GLU A 25 6.04 6.00 -8.52
N ARG A 26 5.40 5.80 -9.67
CA ARG A 26 3.95 6.03 -9.87
C ARG A 26 3.20 4.73 -9.61
N LEU A 27 2.32 4.71 -8.63
CA LEU A 27 1.32 3.65 -8.47
C LEU A 27 0.03 3.98 -9.24
N LYS A 28 -0.80 2.96 -9.45
CA LYS A 28 -2.09 3.11 -10.13
C LYS A 28 -3.12 3.74 -9.19
N GLY A 29 -3.79 4.79 -9.67
CA GLY A 29 -4.89 5.45 -8.95
C GLY A 29 -4.45 6.45 -7.88
N GLY A 30 -5.43 7.24 -7.42
CA GLY A 30 -5.27 8.09 -6.23
C GLY A 30 -5.12 7.25 -4.96
N HIS A 31 -4.58 7.84 -3.90
CA HIS A 31 -4.34 7.15 -2.63
C HIS A 31 -4.83 8.02 -1.47
N SER A 32 -6.10 7.90 -1.14
CA SER A 32 -6.68 8.49 0.09
C SER A 32 -6.34 7.66 1.32
N ALA A 33 -6.22 6.34 1.15
CA ALA A 33 -5.88 5.41 2.22
C ALA A 33 -4.39 5.50 2.59
N SER A 34 -4.08 5.41 3.89
CA SER A 34 -2.70 5.26 4.34
C SER A 34 -2.16 3.87 4.00
N LEU A 35 -0.86 3.79 3.71
CA LEU A 35 -0.17 2.50 3.60
C LEU A 35 -0.06 1.81 4.97
N LEU A 36 0.13 0.48 4.95
CA LEU A 36 0.48 -0.29 6.14
C LEU A 36 1.65 -1.23 5.86
N LYS A 37 2.36 -1.58 6.94
CA LYS A 37 3.43 -2.58 6.91
C LYS A 37 3.00 -3.82 7.68
N ALA A 38 3.03 -4.98 7.05
CA ALA A 38 2.77 -6.27 7.67
C ALA A 38 3.65 -7.35 7.01
N ASN A 39 4.05 -8.39 7.75
CA ASN A 39 4.82 -9.52 7.20
C ASN A 39 6.07 -9.13 6.38
N GLY A 40 6.75 -8.04 6.75
CA GLY A 40 7.93 -7.53 6.03
C GLY A 40 7.63 -6.83 4.69
N LEU A 41 6.36 -6.68 4.32
CA LEU A 41 5.87 -6.04 3.10
C LEU A 41 5.15 -4.72 3.41
N VAL A 42 5.05 -3.86 2.40
CA VAL A 42 4.26 -2.63 2.43
C VAL A 42 3.07 -2.78 1.49
N TYR A 43 1.89 -2.45 1.99
CA TYR A 43 0.61 -2.58 1.30
C TYR A 43 0.08 -1.17 1.03
N LEU A 44 -0.12 -0.84 -0.25
CA LEU A 44 -0.62 0.46 -0.70
C LEU A 44 -1.93 0.21 -1.45
N LEU A 45 -3.04 0.69 -0.87
CA LEU A 45 -4.37 0.55 -1.44
C LEU A 45 -4.76 1.85 -2.12
N SER A 46 -5.04 1.79 -3.42
CA SER A 46 -5.50 2.94 -4.18
C SER A 46 -7.01 3.13 -4.09
N ASP A 47 -7.48 4.32 -4.47
CA ASP A 47 -8.90 4.70 -4.48
C ASP A 47 -9.76 3.81 -5.40
N ARG A 48 -9.12 3.15 -6.37
CA ARG A 48 -9.74 2.22 -7.33
C ARG A 48 -9.75 0.76 -6.84
N GLY A 49 -9.40 0.53 -5.58
CA GLY A 49 -9.34 -0.82 -5.01
C GLY A 49 -8.16 -1.66 -5.51
N ILE A 50 -7.09 -1.04 -6.02
CA ILE A 50 -5.88 -1.75 -6.43
C ILE A 50 -4.92 -1.77 -5.24
N MET A 51 -4.59 -2.97 -4.76
CA MET A 51 -3.62 -3.22 -3.71
C MET A 51 -2.25 -3.53 -4.33
N SER A 52 -1.33 -2.58 -4.29
CA SER A 52 0.08 -2.80 -4.62
C SER A 52 0.85 -3.25 -3.38
N VAL A 53 1.50 -4.41 -3.46
CA VAL A 53 2.33 -4.96 -2.37
C VAL A 53 3.79 -4.85 -2.75
N VAL A 54 4.56 -4.10 -1.95
CA VAL A 54 5.95 -3.75 -2.25
C VAL A 54 6.88 -4.33 -1.18
N LYS A 55 8.02 -4.87 -1.60
CA LYS A 55 9.12 -5.20 -0.68
C LYS A 55 9.92 -3.92 -0.41
N PRO A 56 10.00 -3.43 0.84
CA PRO A 56 10.80 -2.25 1.15
C PRO A 56 12.29 -2.56 0.96
N GLY A 57 13.01 -1.70 0.23
CA GLY A 57 14.40 -1.93 -0.13
C GLY A 57 15.01 -0.77 -0.94
N PRO A 58 16.29 -0.91 -1.35
CA PRO A 58 16.99 0.09 -2.16
C PRO A 58 16.39 0.23 -3.57
N GLU A 59 15.72 -0.80 -4.07
CA GLU A 59 15.05 -0.82 -5.36
C GLU A 59 13.53 -0.93 -5.17
N PHE A 60 12.77 -0.36 -6.10
CA PHE A 60 11.33 -0.53 -6.14
C PHE A 60 10.98 -1.94 -6.63
N LYS A 61 10.32 -2.73 -5.78
CA LYS A 61 9.93 -4.12 -6.11
C LYS A 61 8.50 -4.41 -5.69
N VAL A 62 7.59 -4.44 -6.66
CA VAL A 62 6.24 -4.98 -6.49
C VAL A 62 6.32 -6.50 -6.44
N VAL A 63 5.77 -7.10 -5.39
CA VAL A 63 5.70 -8.56 -5.22
C VAL A 63 4.32 -9.12 -5.49
N ALA A 64 3.28 -8.29 -5.42
CA ALA A 64 1.93 -8.63 -5.83
C ALA A 64 1.13 -7.37 -6.16
N GLU A 65 0.16 -7.52 -7.05
CA GLU A 65 -0.89 -6.55 -7.33
C GLU A 65 -2.23 -7.28 -7.31
N ASN A 66 -3.22 -6.76 -6.59
CA ASN A 66 -4.52 -7.41 -6.44
C ASN A 66 -5.64 -6.37 -6.58
N GLU A 67 -6.78 -6.79 -7.12
CA GLU A 67 -7.97 -5.95 -7.20
C GLU A 67 -9.01 -6.39 -6.14
N VAL A 68 -9.53 -5.41 -5.40
CA VAL A 68 -10.62 -5.61 -4.43
C VAL A 68 -11.97 -5.75 -5.14
N GLY A 69 -12.10 -5.16 -6.34
CA GLY A 69 -13.31 -5.20 -7.16
C GLY A 69 -14.31 -4.06 -6.89
N GLU A 70 -13.94 -3.09 -6.06
CA GLU A 70 -14.68 -1.84 -5.87
C GLU A 70 -13.77 -0.73 -5.34
N ASP A 71 -14.23 0.52 -5.44
CA ASP A 71 -13.51 1.68 -4.92
C ASP A 71 -13.35 1.58 -3.38
N THR A 72 -12.23 2.10 -2.87
CA THR A 72 -11.84 2.01 -1.46
C THR A 72 -11.19 3.32 -1.01
N PHE A 73 -11.49 3.82 0.19
CA PHE A 73 -10.91 5.09 0.68
C PHE A 73 -10.33 5.01 2.09
N ALA A 74 -10.65 3.94 2.82
CA ALA A 74 -10.22 3.75 4.19
C ALA A 74 -8.90 2.98 4.24
N THR A 75 -8.03 3.37 5.19
CA THR A 75 -6.81 2.63 5.52
C THR A 75 -7.14 1.16 5.84
N PRO A 76 -6.52 0.18 5.16
CA PRO A 76 -6.73 -1.22 5.49
C PRO A 76 -6.17 -1.55 6.87
N ALA A 77 -6.65 -2.63 7.49
CA ALA A 77 -6.22 -3.04 8.83
C ALA A 77 -5.69 -4.47 8.83
N PHE A 78 -4.57 -4.69 9.50
CA PHE A 78 -4.03 -6.03 9.70
C PHE A 78 -4.28 -6.47 11.14
N SER A 79 -4.99 -7.58 11.34
CA SER A 79 -5.27 -8.13 12.68
C SER A 79 -5.48 -9.64 12.63
N GLY A 80 -4.91 -10.37 13.58
CA GLY A 80 -5.09 -11.83 13.68
C GLY A 80 -4.71 -12.60 12.41
N GLY A 81 -3.64 -12.18 11.72
CA GLY A 81 -3.19 -12.81 10.47
C GLY A 81 -4.10 -12.57 9.26
N ARG A 82 -5.00 -11.58 9.34
CA ARG A 82 -5.96 -11.23 8.29
C ARG A 82 -5.84 -9.76 7.94
N LEU A 83 -6.06 -9.49 6.66
CA LEU A 83 -6.17 -8.14 6.12
C LEU A 83 -7.64 -7.80 5.95
N PHE A 84 -8.06 -6.69 6.55
CA PHE A 84 -9.41 -6.16 6.44
C PHE A 84 -9.39 -4.93 5.53
N VAL A 85 -10.25 -4.92 4.53
CA VAL A 85 -10.37 -3.84 3.55
C VAL A 85 -11.81 -3.34 3.52
N ARG A 86 -12.01 -2.05 3.78
CA ARG A 86 -13.33 -1.40 3.66
C ARG A 86 -13.48 -0.82 2.27
N GLY A 87 -14.24 -1.50 1.42
CA GLY A 87 -14.73 -0.95 0.16
C GLY A 87 -16.01 -0.14 0.35
N VAL A 88 -16.46 0.52 -0.71
CA VAL A 88 -17.69 1.33 -0.70
C VAL A 88 -18.94 0.52 -0.32
N ARG A 89 -19.04 -0.74 -0.75
CA ARG A 89 -20.21 -1.60 -0.48
C ARG A 89 -19.90 -2.61 0.60
N HIS A 90 -18.71 -3.20 0.59
CA HIS A 90 -18.40 -4.37 1.43
C HIS A 90 -17.26 -4.12 2.43
N LEU A 91 -17.17 -5.00 3.41
CA LEU A 91 -15.99 -5.20 4.24
C LEU A 91 -15.40 -6.56 3.88
N PHE A 92 -14.18 -6.57 3.34
CA PHE A 92 -13.47 -7.77 2.95
C PHE A 92 -12.55 -8.24 4.08
N CYS A 93 -12.46 -9.56 4.26
CA CYS A 93 -11.51 -10.20 5.16
C CYS A 93 -10.67 -11.20 4.35
N ILE A 94 -9.41 -10.86 4.11
CA ILE A 94 -8.49 -11.65 3.29
C ILE A 94 -7.52 -12.40 4.21
N LYS A 95 -7.44 -13.72 4.05
CA LYS A 95 -6.49 -14.55 4.78
C LYS A 95 -5.12 -14.46 4.09
N GLY A 96 -4.08 -14.17 4.89
CA GLY A 96 -2.69 -14.21 4.44
C GLY A 96 -2.12 -15.62 4.36
#